data_AF-A0A838ZQS6-F1
#
_entry.id   AF-A0A838ZQS6-F1
#
_cell.length_a   1.000
_cell.length_b   1.000
_cell.length_c   1.000
_cell.angle_alpha   90.00
_cell.angle_beta   90.00
_cell.angle_gamma   90.00
#
_symmetry.space_group_name_H-M   'P 1'
#
loop_
_entity.id
_entity.type
_entity.pdbx_description
1 polymer ?
#
loop_
_entity_poly.entity_id
_entity_poly.type
_entity_poly.pdbx_seq_one_letter_code
_entity_poly.pdbx_strand_id
1 'polypeptide(L)'
;MKIKQYILPLIVFFGGILTLNGCNEDDPTFGEIIAPSNLAVNFEIQNVSGEFPDGDGSGIVNFTATADHAMNFKYYFGDNTTGLTSNGTIAHAFAMTGVNTYTVTVVATGTGGTSTSTTTEVTVFSSFSDPETKALLTGGSTKNWYIAKALPGHLGLGPMTSSTQDWYSAAPFEKDECFYNDLLTFTEDADGDVTYTLNNQGETFFNVSFLSVGGGSGSEDTCLPFDTSGVKNVTLSSATSGFPEDVSTGTQIMISDGGFMGYYVGQSNFEIMEISDDYMYVRFQMAPPGDTGIAWYMKFTTDPNGGGDPGGGDNELETEFTDLFWADEFDQETLNMDNWNFEIGNNNGWGNQELQYYTEQNTTLENGILRISAKREAYEGFQYTSSRINTKDKFNFTHGRMEVRAKLPQGGGTWPAIWMLGSTFDNVGWPACGEIDVMEHWGNEPTVVQSALHFPGNSGGNAVVGMTNVDSLESAFHLYTVEWTDEHILFAIDNIVYHEFSNNPGIPFNAPFFIILNVAMGGALGGEVDPNFQEGTFEIDYVRVYQ
;
A
#
# COMPACT_ATOMS: atom_id res chain seq x y z
N MET A 1 9.83 24.86 80.04
CA MET A 1 9.12 23.68 80.59
C MET A 1 9.51 22.50 79.69
N LYS A 2 10.58 21.75 79.99
CA LYS A 2 10.54 20.39 80.63
C LYS A 2 9.51 19.49 79.91
N ILE A 3 9.86 18.43 79.17
CA ILE A 3 10.59 17.22 79.61
C ILE A 3 10.99 16.30 78.42
N LYS A 4 12.22 15.78 78.53
CA LYS A 4 12.83 14.51 78.08
C LYS A 4 12.03 13.53 77.22
N GLN A 5 12.73 12.92 76.25
CA GLN A 5 12.88 11.46 76.19
C GLN A 5 14.16 11.04 75.43
N TYR A 6 15.08 10.41 76.17
CA TYR A 6 16.15 9.54 75.68
C TYR A 6 15.81 8.13 76.21
N ILE A 7 15.88 7.11 75.36
CA ILE A 7 16.12 5.72 75.79
C ILE A 7 17.23 5.12 74.91
N LEU A 8 18.18 4.50 75.61
CA LEU A 8 19.49 3.96 75.24
C LEU A 8 19.41 2.65 74.41
N PRO A 9 20.53 2.18 73.82
CA PRO A 9 20.63 1.13 72.82
C PRO A 9 20.96 -0.25 73.43
N LEU A 10 20.82 -1.31 72.61
CA LEU A 10 21.42 -2.61 72.88
C LEU A 10 22.25 -3.07 71.67
N ILE A 11 23.56 -3.14 71.89
CA ILE A 11 24.59 -3.67 71.01
C ILE A 11 24.42 -5.19 70.93
N VAL A 12 24.29 -5.75 69.72
CA VAL A 12 24.45 -7.19 69.49
C VAL A 12 25.52 -7.44 68.42
N PHE A 13 26.33 -8.42 68.81
CA PHE A 13 27.60 -8.93 68.33
C PHE A 13 27.62 -9.41 66.86
N PHE A 14 28.78 -9.18 66.24
CA PHE A 14 29.20 -9.62 64.91
C PHE A 14 29.42 -11.14 64.87
N GLY A 15 28.94 -11.82 63.84
CA GLY A 15 29.18 -13.25 63.61
C GLY A 15 28.68 -13.67 62.23
N GLY A 16 29.58 -13.63 61.25
CA GLY A 16 29.27 -13.88 59.85
C GLY A 16 29.00 -15.35 59.52
N ILE A 17 28.08 -15.56 58.59
CA ILE A 17 28.03 -16.70 57.67
C ILE A 17 27.67 -16.11 56.30
N LEU A 18 28.68 -16.01 55.42
CA LEU A 18 28.49 -15.80 54.00
C LEU A 18 27.82 -17.04 53.41
N THR A 19 26.60 -16.90 52.92
CA THR A 19 26.01 -17.84 51.96
C THR A 19 26.24 -17.26 50.57
N LEU A 20 27.22 -17.83 49.87
CA LEU A 20 27.39 -17.64 48.44
C LEU A 20 26.26 -18.41 47.75
N ASN A 21 25.16 -17.74 47.44
CA ASN A 21 24.25 -18.22 46.39
C ASN A 21 24.91 -17.85 45.07
N GLY A 22 25.58 -18.84 44.47
CA GLY A 22 26.04 -18.73 43.08
C GLY A 22 24.84 -18.53 42.17
N CYS A 23 24.94 -17.55 41.28
CA CYS A 23 24.14 -17.50 40.08
C CYS A 23 24.46 -18.78 39.28
N ASN A 24 23.50 -19.68 39.14
CA ASN A 24 23.51 -20.54 37.96
C ASN A 24 23.12 -19.62 36.80
N GLU A 25 24.11 -19.15 36.06
CA GLU A 25 23.90 -18.86 34.65
C GLU A 25 23.54 -20.21 34.03
N ASP A 26 22.27 -20.41 33.68
CA ASP A 26 21.88 -21.48 32.78
C ASP A 26 22.49 -21.13 31.42
N ASP A 27 23.76 -21.49 31.24
CA ASP A 27 24.47 -21.42 29.97
C ASP A 27 23.62 -22.19 28.96
N PRO A 28 23.07 -21.55 27.90
CA PRO A 28 22.30 -22.27 26.90
C PRO A 28 23.23 -23.31 26.27
N THR A 29 23.00 -24.58 26.61
CA THR A 29 23.78 -25.67 26.06
C THR A 29 23.44 -25.79 24.59
N PHE A 30 24.38 -25.45 23.72
CA PHE A 30 24.27 -25.80 22.31
C PHE A 30 24.07 -27.32 22.23
N GLY A 31 23.06 -27.77 21.48
CA GLY A 31 22.97 -29.17 21.08
C GLY A 31 24.25 -29.63 20.38
N GLU A 32 24.35 -30.91 20.04
CA GLU A 32 25.54 -31.41 19.34
C GLU A 32 25.84 -30.56 18.10
N ILE A 33 27.07 -30.05 18.03
CA ILE A 33 27.58 -29.29 16.89
C ILE A 33 27.90 -30.30 15.79
N ILE A 34 27.03 -30.37 14.78
CA ILE A 34 27.06 -31.37 13.71
C ILE A 34 27.16 -30.64 12.38
N ALA A 35 28.28 -30.84 11.69
CA ALA A 35 28.47 -30.34 10.34
C ALA A 35 27.56 -31.06 9.34
N PRO A 36 26.95 -30.35 8.38
CA PRO A 36 26.16 -30.99 7.34
C PRO A 36 26.97 -32.01 6.55
N SER A 37 26.34 -33.11 6.14
CA SER A 37 27.00 -34.17 5.38
C SER A 37 26.17 -34.62 4.19
N ASN A 38 26.77 -35.37 3.25
CA ASN A 38 26.09 -35.84 2.04
C ASN A 38 25.48 -34.70 1.20
N LEU A 39 26.15 -33.54 1.18
CA LEU A 39 25.71 -32.40 0.38
C LEU A 39 25.78 -32.76 -1.12
N ALA A 40 24.62 -32.75 -1.76
CA ALA A 40 24.45 -32.93 -3.19
C ALA A 40 23.64 -31.77 -3.75
N VAL A 41 23.94 -31.39 -4.99
CA VAL A 41 23.27 -30.30 -5.72
C VAL A 41 22.88 -30.83 -7.08
N ASN A 42 21.61 -30.65 -7.43
CA ASN A 42 21.06 -30.89 -8.75
C ASN A 42 20.45 -29.60 -9.28
N PHE A 43 20.25 -29.52 -10.59
CA PHE A 43 19.58 -28.41 -11.22
C PHE A 43 18.80 -28.86 -12.46
N GLU A 44 17.77 -28.10 -12.79
CA GLU A 44 16.95 -28.25 -14.00
C GLU A 44 16.85 -26.89 -14.69
N ILE A 45 17.29 -26.83 -15.95
CA ILE A 45 17.15 -25.62 -16.78
C ILE A 45 15.71 -25.59 -17.31
N GLN A 46 15.06 -24.44 -17.25
CA GLN A 46 13.68 -24.28 -17.67
C GLN A 46 13.52 -24.51 -19.18
N ASN A 47 12.46 -25.23 -19.56
CA ASN A 47 12.04 -25.43 -20.95
C ASN A 47 13.10 -26.05 -21.89
N VAL A 48 13.99 -26.90 -21.37
CA VAL A 48 14.94 -27.67 -22.20
C VAL A 48 14.21 -28.60 -23.17
N SER A 49 14.65 -28.60 -24.42
CA SER A 49 14.14 -29.49 -25.47
C SER A 49 15.26 -29.91 -26.43
N GLY A 50 14.95 -30.78 -27.40
CA GLY A 50 15.93 -31.16 -28.43
C GLY A 50 16.38 -30.00 -29.33
N GLU A 51 15.56 -28.94 -29.44
CA GLU A 51 15.87 -27.71 -30.19
C GLU A 51 16.57 -26.67 -29.30
N PHE A 52 16.27 -26.69 -28.00
CA PHE A 52 16.77 -25.75 -26.99
C PHE A 52 17.49 -26.51 -25.86
N PRO A 53 18.72 -27.03 -26.08
CA PRO A 53 19.42 -27.84 -25.09
C PRO A 53 19.84 -27.07 -23.84
N ASP A 54 20.02 -25.75 -23.96
CA ASP A 54 20.47 -24.85 -22.89
C ASP A 54 19.32 -23.95 -22.36
N GLY A 55 18.06 -24.30 -22.64
CA GLY A 55 16.87 -23.55 -22.22
C GLY A 55 16.29 -22.62 -23.31
N ASP A 56 15.14 -22.03 -23.02
CA ASP A 56 14.32 -21.23 -23.94
C ASP A 56 14.75 -19.76 -24.09
N GLY A 57 15.81 -19.34 -23.40
CA GLY A 57 16.27 -17.96 -23.37
C GLY A 57 15.82 -17.17 -22.14
N SER A 58 14.98 -17.74 -21.27
CA SER A 58 14.63 -17.13 -19.97
C SER A 58 15.83 -16.99 -19.03
N GLY A 59 16.86 -17.82 -19.20
CA GLY A 59 17.99 -17.93 -18.28
C GLY A 59 17.66 -18.62 -16.96
N ILE A 60 16.44 -19.14 -16.78
CA ILE A 60 15.97 -19.67 -15.49
C ILE A 60 16.47 -21.10 -15.25
N VAL A 61 17.03 -21.31 -14.06
CA VAL A 61 17.52 -22.60 -13.58
C VAL A 61 16.98 -22.86 -12.18
N ASN A 62 16.31 -24.00 -12.01
CA ASN A 62 15.80 -24.47 -10.73
C ASN A 62 16.85 -25.35 -10.06
N PHE A 63 17.39 -24.91 -8.92
CA PHE A 63 18.37 -25.64 -8.13
C PHE A 63 17.71 -26.41 -6.99
N THR A 64 18.24 -27.58 -6.68
CA THR A 64 17.86 -28.39 -5.51
C THR A 64 19.11 -28.90 -4.82
N ALA A 65 19.33 -28.50 -3.57
CA ALA A 65 20.37 -29.01 -2.71
C ALA A 65 19.79 -29.85 -1.58
N THR A 66 20.48 -30.93 -1.24
CA THR A 66 20.13 -31.82 -0.12
C THR A 66 21.37 -32.10 0.70
N ALA A 67 21.25 -32.05 2.03
CA ALA A 67 22.31 -32.44 2.96
C ALA A 67 21.71 -32.91 4.29
N ASP A 68 22.32 -33.90 4.91
CA ASP A 68 21.96 -34.34 6.26
C ASP A 68 22.41 -33.28 7.27
N HIS A 69 21.54 -32.96 8.24
CA HIS A 69 21.78 -31.97 9.31
C HIS A 69 22.00 -30.52 8.82
N ALA A 70 21.55 -30.19 7.60
CA ALA A 70 21.50 -28.81 7.13
C ALA A 70 20.25 -28.08 7.63
N MET A 71 20.43 -26.84 8.10
CA MET A 71 19.36 -25.92 8.47
C MET A 71 19.03 -24.92 7.35
N ASN A 72 20.04 -24.57 6.54
CA ASN A 72 19.90 -23.68 5.40
C ASN A 72 20.99 -23.96 4.36
N PHE A 73 20.73 -23.49 3.14
CA PHE A 73 21.60 -23.59 1.98
C PHE A 73 21.77 -22.21 1.38
N LYS A 74 23.03 -21.76 1.27
CA LYS A 74 23.41 -20.54 0.57
C LYS A 74 24.00 -20.89 -0.78
N TYR A 75 23.44 -20.29 -1.82
CA TYR A 75 23.88 -20.40 -3.20
C TYR A 75 24.70 -19.18 -3.58
N TYR A 76 25.83 -19.41 -4.24
CA TYR A 76 26.62 -18.41 -4.95
C TYR A 76 26.57 -18.79 -6.43
N PHE A 77 25.85 -18.02 -7.23
CA PHE A 77 25.50 -18.43 -8.60
C PHE A 77 26.63 -18.21 -9.62
N GLY A 78 27.68 -17.47 -9.26
CA GLY A 78 28.83 -17.21 -10.13
C GLY A 78 28.68 -15.98 -11.03
N ASP A 79 27.59 -15.23 -10.88
CA ASP A 79 27.26 -13.97 -11.56
C ASP A 79 27.21 -12.78 -10.58
N ASN A 80 27.90 -12.88 -9.44
CA ASN A 80 27.89 -11.94 -8.31
C ASN A 80 26.57 -11.83 -7.55
N THR A 81 25.61 -12.74 -7.80
CA THR A 81 24.39 -12.87 -7.01
C THR A 81 24.46 -14.06 -6.05
N THR A 82 23.64 -14.02 -5.00
CA THR A 82 23.51 -15.11 -4.02
C THR A 82 22.06 -15.34 -3.67
N GLY A 83 21.72 -16.55 -3.21
CA GLY A 83 20.39 -16.89 -2.73
C GLY A 83 20.45 -17.72 -1.46
N LEU A 84 19.45 -17.61 -0.59
CA LEU A 84 19.37 -18.35 0.67
C LEU A 84 18.03 -19.07 0.78
N THR A 85 18.07 -20.35 1.12
CA THR A 85 16.87 -21.19 1.27
C THR A 85 17.02 -22.16 2.45
N SER A 86 15.91 -22.47 3.12
CA SER A 86 15.87 -23.46 4.21
C SER A 86 15.63 -24.87 3.70
N ASN A 87 14.88 -25.04 2.60
CA ASN A 87 14.51 -26.33 2.04
C ASN A 87 15.46 -26.83 0.94
N GLY A 88 16.43 -26.00 0.55
CA GLY A 88 17.42 -26.33 -0.47
C GLY A 88 16.97 -26.07 -1.90
N THR A 89 15.72 -25.70 -2.15
CA THR A 89 15.22 -25.35 -3.50
C THR A 89 15.24 -23.85 -3.73
N ILE A 90 15.69 -23.42 -4.91
CA ILE A 90 15.69 -22.01 -5.33
C ILE A 90 15.69 -21.91 -6.87
N ALA A 91 14.94 -20.96 -7.42
CA ALA A 91 15.03 -20.60 -8.83
C ALA A 91 15.97 -19.39 -8.99
N HIS A 92 16.79 -19.38 -10.03
CA HIS A 92 17.68 -18.26 -10.36
C HIS A 92 17.66 -17.99 -11.85
N ALA A 93 17.65 -16.70 -12.24
CA ALA A 93 17.62 -16.27 -13.63
C ALA A 93 18.97 -15.64 -14.01
N PHE A 94 19.73 -16.30 -14.87
CA PHE A 94 20.99 -15.78 -15.39
C PHE A 94 20.72 -14.75 -16.50
N ALA A 95 21.19 -13.51 -16.31
CA ALA A 95 20.86 -12.40 -17.20
C ALA A 95 21.82 -12.23 -18.39
N MET A 96 23.05 -12.76 -18.31
CA MET A 96 24.06 -12.52 -19.35
C MET A 96 23.61 -13.15 -20.66
N THR A 97 23.39 -12.33 -21.68
CA THR A 97 22.90 -12.79 -22.97
C THR A 97 23.85 -13.78 -23.63
N GLY A 98 23.28 -14.78 -24.31
CA GLY A 98 24.01 -15.88 -24.94
C GLY A 98 24.05 -17.13 -24.07
N VAL A 99 24.82 -18.12 -24.52
CA VAL A 99 25.05 -19.38 -23.80
C VAL A 99 26.28 -19.19 -22.91
N ASN A 100 26.08 -19.18 -21.60
CA ASN A 100 27.13 -18.91 -20.62
C ASN A 100 27.22 -20.06 -19.61
N THR A 101 28.44 -20.32 -19.13
CA THR A 101 28.72 -21.35 -18.12
C THR A 101 29.08 -20.69 -16.79
N TYR A 102 28.41 -21.12 -15.72
CA TYR A 102 28.57 -20.61 -14.37
C TYR A 102 28.98 -21.71 -13.41
N THR A 103 29.91 -21.39 -12.50
CA THR A 103 30.26 -22.25 -11.37
C THR A 103 29.40 -21.87 -10.17
N VAL A 104 28.39 -22.70 -9.88
CA VAL A 104 27.50 -22.50 -8.74
C VAL A 104 28.08 -23.20 -7.53
N THR A 105 28.32 -22.44 -6.47
CA THR A 105 28.78 -22.97 -5.18
C THR A 105 27.62 -23.00 -4.19
N VAL A 106 27.40 -24.14 -3.54
CA VAL A 106 26.38 -24.29 -2.50
C VAL A 106 27.05 -24.57 -1.18
N VAL A 107 26.67 -23.80 -0.15
CA VAL A 107 27.12 -23.96 1.23
C VAL A 107 25.92 -24.36 2.08
N ALA A 108 25.94 -25.56 2.65
CA ALA A 108 24.98 -26.00 3.64
C ALA A 108 25.49 -25.66 5.04
N THR A 109 24.64 -25.05 5.89
CA THR A 109 24.98 -24.71 7.28
C THR A 109 24.17 -25.55 8.26
N GLY A 110 24.83 -26.13 9.26
CA GLY A 110 24.24 -26.93 10.34
C GLY A 110 24.34 -26.23 11.70
N THR A 111 24.21 -27.01 12.77
CA THR A 111 24.21 -26.48 14.14
C THR A 111 25.55 -25.82 14.49
N GLY A 112 25.50 -24.74 15.28
CA GLY A 112 26.68 -23.98 15.69
C GLY A 112 27.41 -23.27 14.55
N GLY A 113 26.77 -23.08 13.39
CA GLY A 113 27.37 -22.41 12.22
C GLY A 113 28.37 -23.28 11.45
N THR A 114 28.41 -24.58 11.73
CA THR A 114 29.23 -25.53 10.95
C THR A 114 28.74 -25.61 9.51
N SER A 115 29.64 -25.78 8.55
CA SER A 115 29.25 -25.79 7.14
C SER A 115 30.03 -26.80 6.29
N THR A 116 29.38 -27.22 5.21
CA THR A 116 29.95 -28.04 4.14
C THR A 116 29.58 -27.40 2.81
N SER A 117 30.49 -27.43 1.83
CA SER A 117 30.23 -26.85 0.51
C SER A 117 30.50 -27.83 -0.63
N THR A 118 29.85 -27.58 -1.77
CA THR A 118 30.10 -28.27 -3.04
C THR A 118 29.87 -27.31 -4.20
N THR A 119 30.30 -27.69 -5.40
CA THR A 119 30.16 -26.88 -6.61
C THR A 119 29.56 -27.69 -7.75
N THR A 120 28.80 -27.03 -8.62
CA THR A 120 28.31 -27.58 -9.88
C THR A 120 28.51 -26.56 -11.00
N GLU A 121 28.68 -27.02 -12.24
CA GLU A 121 28.73 -26.16 -13.42
C GLU A 121 27.39 -26.20 -14.14
N VAL A 122 26.86 -25.02 -14.48
CA VAL A 122 25.60 -24.86 -15.21
C VAL A 122 25.89 -24.10 -16.48
N THR A 123 25.49 -24.64 -17.64
CA THR A 123 25.50 -23.91 -18.91
C THR A 123 24.07 -23.60 -19.29
N VAL A 124 23.75 -22.33 -19.51
CA VAL A 124 22.38 -21.87 -19.74
C VAL A 124 22.36 -20.74 -20.79
N PHE A 125 21.31 -20.73 -21.60
CA PHE A 125 21.02 -19.69 -22.58
C PHE A 125 20.11 -18.62 -21.97
N SER A 126 20.53 -17.36 -22.09
CA SER A 126 19.70 -16.20 -21.78
C SER A 126 19.60 -15.27 -23.00
N SER A 127 18.41 -14.76 -23.26
CA SER A 127 18.14 -13.70 -24.22
C SER A 127 17.41 -12.52 -23.58
N PHE A 128 17.46 -12.43 -22.25
CA PHE A 128 16.76 -11.39 -21.50
C PHE A 128 17.20 -9.99 -21.93
N SER A 129 16.23 -9.12 -22.19
CA SER A 129 16.46 -7.72 -22.51
C SER A 129 15.21 -6.93 -22.18
N ASP A 130 15.34 -5.96 -21.28
CA ASP A 130 14.27 -5.05 -20.90
C ASP A 130 14.82 -3.62 -20.78
N PRO A 131 15.03 -2.94 -21.94
CA PRO A 131 15.58 -1.59 -21.95
C PRO A 131 14.59 -0.56 -21.42
N GLU A 132 13.29 -0.83 -21.46
CA GLU A 132 12.23 0.08 -21.00
C GLU A 132 12.22 0.13 -19.47
N THR A 133 12.10 -1.01 -18.80
CA THR A 133 12.20 -1.09 -17.33
C THR A 133 13.52 -0.54 -16.83
N LYS A 134 14.63 -0.79 -17.55
CA LYS A 134 15.92 -0.19 -17.20
C LYS A 134 15.88 1.33 -17.26
N ALA A 135 15.35 1.89 -18.35
CA ALA A 135 15.25 3.34 -18.51
C ALA A 135 14.34 3.97 -17.44
N LEU A 136 13.22 3.32 -17.09
CA LEU A 136 12.34 3.78 -16.02
C LEU A 136 13.03 3.69 -14.65
N LEU A 137 13.77 2.62 -14.37
CA LEU A 137 14.51 2.45 -13.12
C LEU A 137 15.61 3.51 -12.91
N THR A 138 16.31 3.90 -13.98
CA THR A 138 17.52 4.76 -13.93
C THR A 138 17.28 6.19 -14.41
N GLY A 139 16.14 6.47 -15.06
CA GLY A 139 15.92 7.72 -15.78
C GLY A 139 16.88 7.94 -16.94
N GLY A 140 17.51 6.87 -17.46
CA GLY A 140 18.57 6.91 -18.46
C GLY A 140 19.92 7.48 -17.96
N SER A 141 20.05 7.74 -16.66
CA SER A 141 21.30 8.11 -16.01
C SER A 141 21.22 7.79 -14.52
N THR A 142 20.91 8.75 -13.67
CA THR A 142 20.71 8.55 -12.23
C THR A 142 19.28 8.89 -11.86
N LYS A 143 18.59 7.98 -11.16
CA LYS A 143 17.26 8.22 -10.59
C LYS A 143 17.24 7.85 -9.10
N ASN A 144 16.57 8.70 -8.34
CA ASN A 144 16.36 8.55 -6.91
C ASN A 144 14.94 8.05 -6.64
N TRP A 145 14.84 7.11 -5.72
CA TRP A 145 13.59 6.51 -5.28
C TRP A 145 13.49 6.60 -3.75
N TYR A 146 12.29 6.89 -3.29
CA TYR A 146 11.91 7.02 -1.89
C TYR A 146 10.77 6.03 -1.60
N ILE A 147 10.56 5.66 -0.34
CA ILE A 147 9.34 4.94 0.04
C ILE A 147 8.13 5.83 -0.24
N ALA A 148 7.11 5.28 -0.91
CA ALA A 148 5.86 5.98 -1.18
C ALA A 148 4.96 6.06 0.07
N LYS A 149 5.48 6.66 1.14
CA LYS A 149 4.90 6.67 2.50
C LYS A 149 3.50 7.26 2.60
N ALA A 150 3.11 8.11 1.65
CA ALA A 150 1.76 8.68 1.61
C ALA A 150 0.75 7.75 0.94
N LEU A 151 1.22 6.74 0.17
CA LEU A 151 0.34 5.77 -0.46
C LEU A 151 -0.06 4.66 0.52
N PRO A 152 -1.33 4.22 0.51
CA PRO A 152 -1.73 3.01 1.21
C PRO A 152 -1.05 1.79 0.59
N GLY A 153 -0.68 0.82 1.44
CA GLY A 153 -0.03 -0.40 1.01
C GLY A 153 1.40 -0.22 0.53
N HIS A 154 2.08 0.85 0.96
CA HIS A 154 3.48 1.06 0.61
C HIS A 154 4.42 0.01 1.22
N LEU A 155 3.98 -0.67 2.28
CA LEU A 155 4.52 -1.95 2.74
C LEU A 155 3.36 -2.93 2.92
N GLY A 156 3.43 -4.07 2.24
CA GLY A 156 2.36 -5.06 2.21
C GLY A 156 2.86 -6.49 2.40
N LEU A 157 1.96 -7.39 2.79
CA LEU A 157 2.26 -8.81 3.01
C LEU A 157 1.16 -9.68 2.39
N GLY A 158 1.57 -10.77 1.75
CA GLY A 158 0.65 -11.76 1.19
C GLY A 158 1.30 -13.13 1.00
N PRO A 159 0.54 -14.12 0.50
CA PRO A 159 1.07 -15.44 0.19
C PRO A 159 1.99 -15.39 -1.02
N MET A 160 2.96 -16.32 -1.09
CA MET A 160 3.86 -16.46 -2.24
C MET A 160 3.16 -16.74 -3.59
N THR A 161 1.88 -17.11 -3.58
CA THR A 161 1.10 -17.39 -4.79
C THR A 161 0.29 -16.20 -5.29
N SER A 162 0.26 -15.09 -4.54
CA SER A 162 -0.49 -13.90 -4.90
C SER A 162 0.41 -12.85 -5.53
N SER A 163 -0.19 -12.03 -6.37
CA SER A 163 0.36 -10.77 -6.89
C SER A 163 -0.02 -9.57 -6.04
N THR A 164 -0.88 -9.76 -5.03
CA THR A 164 -1.41 -8.70 -4.16
C THR A 164 -1.08 -8.95 -2.68
N GLN A 165 -1.12 -7.86 -1.92
CA GLN A 165 -0.84 -7.80 -0.47
C GLN A 165 -2.04 -8.25 0.39
N ASP A 166 -2.45 -9.51 0.23
CA ASP A 166 -3.74 -10.03 0.74
C ASP A 166 -3.90 -10.08 2.27
N TRP A 167 -2.80 -10.05 3.02
CA TRP A 167 -2.84 -10.29 4.47
C TRP A 167 -2.62 -9.02 5.29
N TYR A 168 -1.89 -8.05 4.75
CA TYR A 168 -1.63 -6.79 5.42
C TYR A 168 -1.21 -5.73 4.41
N SER A 169 -1.66 -4.49 4.66
CA SER A 169 -1.39 -3.29 3.89
C SER A 169 -1.16 -2.14 4.86
N ALA A 170 0.03 -1.53 4.83
CA ALA A 170 0.32 -0.39 5.68
C ALA A 170 -0.58 0.81 5.36
N ALA A 171 -1.12 1.47 6.38
CA ALA A 171 -1.75 2.78 6.22
C ALA A 171 -0.69 3.84 5.84
N PRO A 172 -1.07 4.95 5.19
CA PRO A 172 -0.16 6.07 4.98
C PRO A 172 0.54 6.47 6.28
N PHE A 173 1.86 6.65 6.21
CA PHE A 173 2.72 7.06 7.33
C PHE A 173 2.69 6.12 8.57
N GLU A 174 2.29 4.85 8.43
CA GLU A 174 2.18 3.91 9.57
C GLU A 174 3.52 3.52 10.22
N LYS A 175 4.59 3.34 9.44
CA LYS A 175 5.90 2.85 9.89
C LYS A 175 6.77 3.88 10.58
N ASP A 176 7.85 3.39 11.19
CA ASP A 176 8.85 4.21 11.86
C ASP A 176 9.61 5.12 10.89
N GLU A 177 10.07 6.26 11.38
CA GLU A 177 10.74 7.29 10.57
C GLU A 177 11.97 6.76 9.81
N CYS A 178 12.75 5.83 10.39
CA CYS A 178 13.93 5.28 9.72
C CYS A 178 13.57 4.57 8.41
N PHE A 179 12.41 3.92 8.35
CA PHE A 179 11.95 3.24 7.13
C PHE A 179 11.69 4.24 6.00
N TYR A 180 11.23 5.44 6.33
CA TYR A 180 10.88 6.48 5.38
C TYR A 180 12.04 7.39 4.96
N ASN A 181 13.17 7.30 5.64
CA ASN A 181 14.35 8.14 5.38
C ASN A 181 15.31 7.54 4.36
N ASP A 182 15.03 6.32 3.90
CA ASP A 182 15.83 5.61 2.93
C ASP A 182 15.77 6.32 1.56
N LEU A 183 16.96 6.59 1.01
CA LEU A 183 17.16 7.07 -0.34
C LEU A 183 17.84 5.98 -1.16
N LEU A 184 17.11 5.46 -2.15
CA LEU A 184 17.57 4.47 -3.10
C LEU A 184 18.01 5.18 -4.37
N THR A 185 19.25 4.99 -4.80
CA THR A 185 19.76 5.61 -6.02
C THR A 185 20.21 4.53 -7.00
N PHE A 186 19.57 4.50 -8.17
CA PHE A 186 19.99 3.68 -9.30
C PHE A 186 20.73 4.54 -10.31
N THR A 187 21.90 4.08 -10.77
CA THR A 187 22.72 4.79 -11.75
C THR A 187 23.14 3.87 -12.87
N GLU A 188 22.78 4.23 -14.09
CA GLU A 188 23.30 3.67 -15.34
C GLU A 188 24.53 4.45 -15.79
N ASP A 189 25.61 3.71 -16.08
CA ASP A 189 26.83 4.30 -16.62
C ASP A 189 26.83 4.32 -18.16
N ALA A 190 27.93 4.81 -18.75
CA ALA A 190 28.06 4.94 -20.20
C ALA A 190 28.15 3.60 -20.94
N ASP A 191 28.49 2.51 -20.23
CA ASP A 191 28.55 1.16 -20.78
C ASP A 191 27.19 0.44 -20.63
N GLY A 192 26.22 1.07 -19.97
CA GLY A 192 24.87 0.58 -19.75
C GLY A 192 24.73 -0.31 -18.51
N ASP A 193 25.78 -0.38 -17.68
CA ASP A 193 25.78 -1.12 -16.42
C ASP A 193 25.06 -0.30 -15.35
N VAL A 194 24.23 -0.98 -14.55
CA VAL A 194 23.43 -0.35 -13.51
C VAL A 194 24.05 -0.61 -12.14
N THR A 195 24.15 0.45 -11.35
CA THR A 195 24.64 0.41 -9.98
C THR A 195 23.58 0.94 -9.00
N TYR A 196 23.69 0.54 -7.74
CA TYR A 196 22.77 0.87 -6.66
C TYR A 196 23.51 1.33 -5.42
N THR A 197 22.98 2.36 -4.76
CA THR A 197 23.35 2.75 -3.40
C THR A 197 22.10 2.96 -2.55
N LEU A 198 22.17 2.52 -1.29
CA LEU A 198 21.16 2.79 -0.28
C LEU A 198 21.73 3.74 0.77
N ASN A 199 21.15 4.93 0.90
CA ASN A 199 21.41 5.82 2.01
C ASN A 199 20.27 5.72 3.03
N ASN A 200 20.51 4.97 4.09
CA ASN A 200 19.55 4.69 5.16
C ASN A 200 19.65 5.67 6.36
N GLN A 201 20.40 6.77 6.23
CA GLN A 201 20.68 7.70 7.32
C GLN A 201 21.30 7.05 8.59
N GLY A 202 21.91 5.87 8.44
CA GLY A 202 22.57 5.13 9.51
C GLY A 202 21.67 4.12 10.25
N GLU A 203 20.38 4.03 9.93
CA GLU A 203 19.46 3.06 10.53
C GLU A 203 18.66 2.33 9.45
N THR A 204 18.42 1.04 9.62
CA THR A 204 17.57 0.26 8.71
C THR A 204 16.38 -0.32 9.47
N PHE A 205 15.22 -0.36 8.84
CA PHE A 205 14.04 -1.01 9.39
C PHE A 205 14.11 -2.52 9.16
N PHE A 206 14.30 -3.28 10.24
CA PHE A 206 14.43 -4.73 10.19
C PHE A 206 13.12 -5.42 10.49
N ASN A 207 12.81 -6.47 9.72
CA ASN A 207 11.82 -7.45 10.13
C ASN A 207 12.29 -8.15 11.43
N VAL A 208 11.35 -8.47 12.32
CA VAL A 208 11.59 -9.15 13.60
C VAL A 208 12.46 -10.40 13.48
N SER A 209 12.35 -11.15 12.39
CA SER A 209 13.12 -12.38 12.13
C SER A 209 14.61 -12.11 11.89
N PHE A 210 14.98 -10.87 11.61
CA PHE A 210 16.32 -10.44 11.19
C PHE A 210 16.97 -9.44 12.14
N LEU A 211 16.37 -9.14 13.29
CA LEU A 211 16.95 -8.19 14.25
C LEU A 211 18.39 -8.54 14.65
N SER A 212 18.71 -9.83 14.74
CA SER A 212 20.07 -10.30 15.07
C SER A 212 21.12 -9.89 14.04
N VAL A 213 20.74 -9.67 12.78
CA VAL A 213 21.63 -9.16 11.73
C VAL A 213 22.04 -7.72 12.01
N GLY A 214 21.09 -6.89 12.46
CA GLY A 214 21.34 -5.52 12.93
C GLY A 214 21.86 -5.43 14.37
N GLY A 215 22.16 -6.57 15.02
CA GLY A 215 22.61 -6.61 16.41
C GLY A 215 21.52 -6.36 17.47
N GLY A 216 20.25 -6.42 17.07
CA GLY A 216 19.08 -6.28 17.93
C GLY A 216 18.42 -7.60 18.33
N SER A 217 17.40 -7.49 19.16
CA SER A 217 16.53 -8.60 19.58
C SER A 217 15.17 -8.03 20.00
N GLY A 218 14.08 -8.77 19.79
CA GLY A 218 12.74 -8.27 20.07
C GLY A 218 11.65 -9.18 19.52
N SER A 219 10.41 -8.71 19.61
CA SER A 219 9.22 -9.40 19.10
C SER A 219 8.48 -8.63 18.01
N GLU A 220 9.03 -7.48 17.58
CA GLU A 220 8.43 -6.57 16.60
C GLU A 220 9.52 -6.10 15.63
N ASP A 221 9.10 -5.61 14.47
CA ASP A 221 9.99 -4.94 13.52
C ASP A 221 10.55 -3.66 14.17
N THR A 222 11.80 -3.30 13.86
CA THR A 222 12.47 -2.21 14.57
C THR A 222 13.61 -1.61 13.74
N CYS A 223 13.77 -0.29 13.87
CA CYS A 223 14.93 0.46 13.40
C CYS A 223 16.20 0.06 14.18
N LEU A 224 17.25 -0.35 13.47
CA LEU A 224 18.55 -0.66 14.07
C LEU A 224 19.67 0.05 13.30
N PRO A 225 20.73 0.52 14.00
CA PRO A 225 21.92 1.04 13.33
C PRO A 225 22.51 0.01 12.37
N PHE A 226 22.66 0.38 11.10
CA PHE A 226 23.15 -0.53 10.07
C PHE A 226 23.88 0.25 8.98
N ASP A 227 25.03 -0.26 8.53
CA ASP A 227 25.82 0.38 7.48
C ASP A 227 25.47 -0.23 6.12
N THR A 228 24.81 0.56 5.28
CA THR A 228 24.45 0.20 3.90
C THR A 228 25.40 0.80 2.87
N SER A 229 26.50 1.43 3.31
CA SER A 229 27.42 2.12 2.41
C SER A 229 28.09 1.18 1.42
N GLY A 230 28.43 1.76 0.26
CA GLY A 230 29.05 1.05 -0.85
C GLY A 230 28.15 0.96 -2.06
N VAL A 231 28.78 0.92 -3.23
CA VAL A 231 28.12 0.75 -4.52
C VAL A 231 27.91 -0.73 -4.78
N LYS A 232 26.69 -1.09 -5.19
CA LYS A 232 26.31 -2.46 -5.57
C LYS A 232 26.02 -2.51 -7.06
N ASN A 233 26.25 -3.65 -7.67
CA ASN A 233 25.83 -3.87 -9.05
C ASN A 233 24.36 -4.31 -9.07
N VAL A 234 23.62 -3.84 -10.07
CA VAL A 234 22.24 -4.22 -10.33
C VAL A 234 22.19 -4.98 -11.63
N THR A 235 21.51 -6.13 -11.61
CA THR A 235 21.24 -6.93 -12.80
C THR A 235 19.74 -7.12 -12.94
N LEU A 236 19.19 -6.76 -14.09
CA LEU A 236 17.82 -7.10 -14.45
C LEU A 236 17.79 -8.49 -15.09
N SER A 237 16.79 -9.30 -14.75
CA SER A 237 16.60 -10.65 -15.28
C SER A 237 15.12 -11.01 -15.35
N SER A 238 14.81 -12.13 -16.01
CA SER A 238 13.47 -12.70 -16.01
C SER A 238 13.00 -12.97 -14.57
N ALA A 239 11.78 -12.57 -14.24
CA ALA A 239 11.14 -12.90 -12.98
C ALA A 239 10.96 -14.41 -12.85
N THR A 240 11.14 -14.92 -11.62
CA THR A 240 11.09 -16.36 -11.34
C THR A 240 9.73 -16.84 -10.79
N SER A 241 8.78 -15.93 -10.57
CA SER A 241 7.43 -16.21 -10.07
C SER A 241 6.56 -16.96 -11.08
N GLY A 242 6.78 -16.72 -12.37
CA GLY A 242 5.92 -17.20 -13.45
C GLY A 242 4.57 -16.48 -13.53
N PHE A 243 4.44 -15.28 -12.95
CA PHE A 243 3.24 -14.47 -13.15
C PHE A 243 3.07 -14.07 -14.62
N PRO A 244 1.82 -13.99 -15.12
CA PRO A 244 1.53 -13.43 -16.44
C PRO A 244 1.98 -11.97 -16.59
N GLU A 245 2.27 -11.55 -17.82
CA GLU A 245 2.71 -10.18 -18.16
C GLU A 245 1.66 -9.09 -17.85
N ASP A 246 0.38 -9.44 -17.75
CA ASP A 246 -0.70 -8.53 -17.32
C ASP A 246 -0.77 -8.36 -15.79
N VAL A 247 0.04 -9.11 -15.04
CA VAL A 247 0.07 -9.11 -13.56
C VAL A 247 1.40 -8.59 -13.02
N SER A 248 2.49 -8.80 -13.75
CA SER A 248 3.86 -8.44 -13.40
C SER A 248 4.58 -8.01 -14.67
N THR A 249 5.58 -7.13 -14.57
CA THR A 249 6.42 -6.76 -15.74
C THR A 249 7.20 -7.96 -16.31
N GLY A 250 7.28 -9.07 -15.57
CA GLY A 250 8.13 -10.21 -15.93
C GLY A 250 9.62 -9.96 -15.68
N THR A 251 9.99 -8.81 -15.09
CA THR A 251 11.37 -8.42 -14.78
C THR A 251 11.60 -8.39 -13.28
N GLN A 252 12.79 -8.82 -12.84
CA GLN A 252 13.25 -8.70 -11.46
C GLN A 252 14.59 -7.98 -11.37
N ILE A 253 14.75 -7.19 -10.30
CA ILE A 253 15.98 -6.51 -9.89
C ILE A 253 16.77 -7.47 -8.99
N MET A 254 18.04 -7.74 -9.35
CA MET A 254 18.99 -8.46 -8.50
C MET A 254 20.11 -7.52 -8.06
N ILE A 255 20.30 -7.37 -6.76
CA ILE A 255 21.31 -6.47 -6.18
C ILE A 255 22.49 -7.29 -5.62
N SER A 256 23.72 -6.96 -6.00
CA SER A 256 24.91 -7.69 -5.54
C SER A 256 25.19 -7.52 -4.04
N ASP A 257 26.05 -8.39 -3.51
CA ASP A 257 26.62 -8.32 -2.15
C ASP A 257 25.58 -8.19 -1.02
N GLY A 258 24.41 -8.81 -1.18
CA GLY A 258 23.34 -8.77 -0.17
C GLY A 258 22.63 -7.42 -0.07
N GLY A 259 22.70 -6.59 -1.11
CA GLY A 259 21.96 -5.33 -1.16
C GLY A 259 20.44 -5.57 -1.11
N PHE A 260 19.71 -4.63 -0.55
CA PHE A 260 18.27 -4.69 -0.32
C PHE A 260 17.66 -3.31 -0.52
N MET A 261 16.33 -3.23 -0.55
CA MET A 261 15.57 -2.00 -0.79
C MET A 261 14.69 -1.65 0.41
N GLY A 262 15.15 -0.75 1.29
CA GLY A 262 14.36 -0.27 2.43
C GLY A 262 14.22 -1.25 3.59
N TYR A 263 13.27 -2.17 3.46
CA TYR A 263 12.91 -3.13 4.50
C TYR A 263 13.81 -4.37 4.48
N TYR A 264 14.47 -4.67 5.61
CA TYR A 264 15.40 -5.79 5.67
C TYR A 264 14.71 -7.12 6.00
N VAL A 265 14.62 -8.01 5.00
CA VAL A 265 14.14 -9.40 5.11
C VAL A 265 15.11 -10.45 4.57
N GLY A 266 16.39 -10.06 4.41
CA GLY A 266 17.44 -10.94 3.92
C GLY A 266 17.37 -11.30 2.42
N GLN A 267 16.67 -10.49 1.61
CA GLN A 267 16.59 -10.64 0.15
C GLN A 267 17.37 -9.60 -0.62
N SER A 268 17.74 -9.99 -1.84
CA SER A 268 18.36 -9.13 -2.85
C SER A 268 17.71 -9.22 -4.22
N ASN A 269 16.59 -9.96 -4.33
CA ASN A 269 15.85 -10.14 -5.56
C ASN A 269 14.44 -9.56 -5.39
N PHE A 270 14.06 -8.66 -6.28
CA PHE A 270 12.80 -7.91 -6.23
C PHE A 270 12.13 -7.97 -7.60
N GLU A 271 11.00 -8.68 -7.68
CA GLU A 271 10.18 -8.71 -8.89
C GLU A 271 9.46 -7.36 -9.03
N ILE A 272 9.55 -6.74 -10.21
CA ILE A 272 8.87 -5.48 -10.50
C ILE A 272 7.46 -5.85 -10.96
N MET A 273 6.49 -5.54 -10.12
CA MET A 273 5.07 -5.72 -10.44
C MET A 273 4.61 -4.63 -11.40
N GLU A 274 5.07 -3.40 -11.15
CA GLU A 274 4.75 -2.20 -11.93
C GLU A 274 5.89 -1.19 -11.82
N ILE A 275 6.15 -0.43 -12.89
CA ILE A 275 7.09 0.69 -12.87
C ILE A 275 6.68 1.75 -13.90
N SER A 276 6.75 3.02 -13.50
CA SER A 276 6.56 4.21 -14.32
C SER A 276 7.75 5.16 -14.14
N ASP A 277 7.63 6.41 -14.61
CA ASP A 277 8.66 7.42 -14.41
C ASP A 277 8.86 7.80 -12.94
N ASP A 278 7.82 7.70 -12.13
CA ASP A 278 7.73 8.25 -10.78
C ASP A 278 7.19 7.27 -9.74
N TYR A 279 6.78 6.07 -10.15
CA TYR A 279 6.24 5.00 -9.31
C TYR A 279 6.92 3.66 -9.59
N MET A 280 7.15 2.87 -8.53
CA MET A 280 7.64 1.50 -8.65
C MET A 280 7.02 0.63 -7.57
N TYR A 281 6.41 -0.48 -7.99
CA TYR A 281 5.85 -1.49 -7.09
C TYR A 281 6.62 -2.80 -7.24
N VAL A 282 7.16 -3.30 -6.13
CA VAL A 282 7.97 -4.52 -6.14
C VAL A 282 7.44 -5.56 -5.18
N ARG A 283 7.74 -6.82 -5.49
CA ARG A 283 7.43 -8.01 -4.69
C ARG A 283 8.69 -8.81 -4.40
N PHE A 284 8.83 -9.33 -3.19
CA PHE A 284 10.00 -10.11 -2.77
C PHE A 284 9.69 -11.13 -1.67
N GLN A 285 10.31 -12.31 -1.73
CA GLN A 285 10.07 -13.43 -0.81
C GLN A 285 10.88 -13.29 0.48
N MET A 286 10.31 -13.44 1.67
CA MET A 286 11.15 -13.42 2.89
C MET A 286 12.19 -14.56 2.92
N ALA A 287 13.44 -14.24 3.24
CA ALA A 287 14.51 -15.23 3.33
C ALA A 287 14.50 -15.98 4.69
N PRO A 288 15.21 -17.11 4.83
CA PRO A 288 15.51 -17.68 6.13
C PRO A 288 16.35 -16.71 7.00
N PRO A 289 16.18 -16.69 8.33
CA PRO A 289 15.38 -17.61 9.15
C PRO A 289 13.87 -17.30 9.18
N GLY A 290 13.43 -16.28 8.46
CA GLY A 290 12.02 -15.97 8.31
C GLY A 290 11.21 -17.04 7.55
N ASP A 291 9.89 -16.90 7.58
CA ASP A 291 8.96 -17.71 6.81
C ASP A 291 9.10 -17.48 5.30
N THR A 292 9.61 -18.48 4.59
CA THR A 292 9.79 -18.44 3.13
C THR A 292 8.49 -18.64 2.34
N GLY A 293 7.36 -18.93 3.00
CA GLY A 293 6.05 -19.10 2.35
C GLY A 293 5.31 -17.79 2.05
N ILE A 294 5.91 -16.65 2.37
CA ILE A 294 5.29 -15.32 2.28
C ILE A 294 6.05 -14.39 1.33
N ALA A 295 5.30 -13.46 0.73
CA ALA A 295 5.82 -12.38 -0.10
C ALA A 295 5.53 -11.03 0.56
N TRP A 296 6.53 -10.16 0.55
CA TRP A 296 6.41 -8.75 0.89
C TRP A 296 6.28 -7.92 -0.39
N TYR A 297 5.62 -6.79 -0.24
CA TYR A 297 5.36 -5.83 -1.31
C TYR A 297 5.77 -4.44 -0.87
N MET A 298 6.37 -3.66 -1.76
CA MET A 298 6.79 -2.29 -1.45
C MET A 298 6.53 -1.34 -2.62
N LYS A 299 6.06 -0.14 -2.28
CA LYS A 299 5.85 0.96 -3.22
C LYS A 299 6.91 2.04 -3.03
N PHE A 300 7.46 2.50 -4.13
CA PHE A 300 8.44 3.57 -4.19
C PHE A 300 7.96 4.69 -5.11
N THR A 301 8.49 5.89 -4.89
CA THR A 301 8.22 7.06 -5.71
C THR A 301 9.47 7.91 -5.91
N THR A 302 9.49 8.75 -6.94
CA THR A 302 10.52 9.80 -7.08
C THR A 302 10.25 11.04 -6.23
N ASP A 303 9.06 11.18 -5.62
CA ASP A 303 8.74 12.27 -4.70
C ASP A 303 9.39 12.05 -3.32
N PRO A 304 10.31 12.93 -2.87
CA PRO A 304 10.90 12.84 -1.53
C PRO A 304 9.88 12.94 -0.39
N ASN A 305 8.67 13.43 -0.65
CA ASN A 305 7.59 13.50 0.33
C ASN A 305 6.71 12.25 0.37
N GLY A 306 6.93 11.29 -0.54
CA GLY A 306 6.29 9.98 -0.49
C GLY A 306 4.97 9.85 -1.25
N GLY A 307 4.68 10.77 -2.19
CA GLY A 307 3.60 10.62 -3.17
C GLY A 307 2.23 11.13 -2.70
N GLY A 308 2.17 12.25 -1.94
CA GLY A 308 0.93 12.73 -1.31
C GLY A 308 0.78 14.24 -1.09
N ASP A 309 1.12 15.08 -2.08
CA ASP A 309 0.74 16.53 -2.27
C ASP A 309 1.65 17.61 -1.61
N PRO A 310 1.73 18.93 -2.03
CA PRO A 310 0.94 19.74 -2.98
C PRO A 310 1.72 20.70 -3.91
N GLY A 311 1.87 20.36 -5.19
CA GLY A 311 2.27 21.36 -6.22
C GLY A 311 3.40 20.96 -7.17
N GLY A 312 3.44 19.71 -7.62
CA GLY A 312 4.37 19.29 -8.66
C GLY A 312 3.97 17.99 -9.35
N GLY A 313 3.36 18.11 -10.53
CA GLY A 313 3.67 17.28 -11.69
C GLY A 313 2.94 15.96 -11.87
N ASP A 314 3.03 15.01 -10.93
CA ASP A 314 3.02 13.60 -11.37
C ASP A 314 1.85 12.74 -10.83
N ASN A 315 0.98 13.29 -9.97
CA ASN A 315 -0.32 12.67 -9.60
C ASN A 315 -1.51 13.33 -10.29
N GLU A 316 -1.29 14.05 -11.41
CA GLU A 316 -2.41 14.61 -12.17
C GLU A 316 -3.23 13.48 -12.81
N LEU A 317 -4.56 13.56 -12.72
CA LEU A 317 -5.48 12.60 -13.33
C LEU A 317 -5.33 12.63 -14.86
N GLU A 318 -4.70 11.61 -15.41
CA GLU A 318 -4.66 11.36 -16.85
C GLU A 318 -5.93 10.61 -17.29
N THR A 319 -6.85 11.33 -17.92
CA THR A 319 -8.17 10.79 -18.29
C THR A 319 -8.26 10.38 -19.76
N GLU A 320 -8.84 9.21 -20.03
CA GLU A 320 -9.29 8.81 -21.37
C GLU A 320 -10.72 9.29 -21.69
N PHE A 321 -11.50 9.59 -20.66
CA PHE A 321 -12.91 9.98 -20.77
C PHE A 321 -13.07 11.48 -20.98
N THR A 322 -12.96 11.90 -22.24
CA THR A 322 -13.01 13.31 -22.64
C THR A 322 -14.33 13.73 -23.28
N ASP A 323 -15.15 12.78 -23.76
CA ASP A 323 -16.41 13.08 -24.41
C ASP A 323 -17.52 13.26 -23.36
N LEU A 324 -18.08 14.47 -23.30
CA LEU A 324 -19.16 14.78 -22.37
C LEU A 324 -20.41 13.93 -22.68
N PHE A 325 -20.79 13.07 -21.75
CA PHE A 325 -21.90 12.14 -21.87
C PHE A 325 -23.19 12.69 -21.25
N TRP A 326 -23.09 13.29 -20.06
CA TRP A 326 -24.22 13.88 -19.34
C TRP A 326 -23.75 15.02 -18.43
N ALA A 327 -24.60 16.03 -18.23
CA ALA A 327 -24.31 17.13 -17.30
C ALA A 327 -25.59 17.75 -16.72
N ASP A 328 -25.45 18.33 -15.53
CA ASP A 328 -26.34 19.34 -14.98
C ASP A 328 -25.51 20.55 -14.56
N GLU A 329 -25.69 21.67 -15.25
CA GLU A 329 -24.99 22.95 -15.03
C GLU A 329 -25.81 23.88 -14.11
N PHE A 330 -26.98 23.44 -13.64
CA PHE A 330 -27.77 24.18 -12.64
C PHE A 330 -28.22 25.60 -13.03
N ASP A 331 -28.20 25.92 -14.34
CA ASP A 331 -28.58 27.22 -14.92
C ASP A 331 -30.08 27.54 -14.87
N GLN A 332 -30.92 26.55 -14.56
CA GLN A 332 -32.38 26.68 -14.45
C GLN A 332 -32.84 27.33 -13.13
N GLU A 333 -34.08 27.83 -13.09
CA GLU A 333 -34.64 28.46 -11.88
C GLU A 333 -34.99 27.47 -10.75
N THR A 334 -35.25 26.20 -11.10
CA THR A 334 -35.65 25.13 -10.16
C THR A 334 -35.04 23.81 -10.56
N LEU A 335 -34.74 22.93 -9.59
CA LEU A 335 -34.12 21.62 -9.85
C LEU A 335 -34.82 20.86 -10.99
N ASN A 336 -34.04 20.35 -11.94
CA ASN A 336 -34.59 19.59 -13.05
C ASN A 336 -35.08 18.22 -12.55
N MET A 337 -36.39 18.07 -12.42
CA MET A 337 -37.01 16.84 -11.94
C MET A 337 -36.96 15.70 -12.98
N ASP A 338 -36.53 15.94 -14.22
CA ASP A 338 -36.21 14.85 -15.15
C ASP A 338 -34.84 14.22 -14.83
N ASN A 339 -33.97 14.95 -14.13
CA ASN A 339 -32.65 14.49 -13.69
C ASN A 339 -32.67 13.96 -12.24
N TRP A 340 -33.37 14.66 -11.34
CA TRP A 340 -33.21 14.48 -9.88
C TRP A 340 -34.49 14.08 -9.15
N ASN A 341 -34.38 13.22 -8.15
CA ASN A 341 -35.39 12.91 -7.14
C ASN A 341 -35.01 13.55 -5.81
N PHE A 342 -36.00 13.84 -4.96
CA PHE A 342 -35.79 14.15 -3.54
C PHE A 342 -36.05 12.92 -2.68
N GLU A 343 -35.15 12.63 -1.75
CA GLU A 343 -35.43 11.72 -0.64
C GLU A 343 -35.94 12.51 0.56
N ILE A 344 -37.00 12.02 1.21
CA ILE A 344 -37.74 12.77 2.24
C ILE A 344 -37.69 12.03 3.57
N GLY A 345 -37.41 12.77 4.64
CA GLY A 345 -37.43 12.28 6.01
C GLY A 345 -36.07 11.85 6.55
N ASN A 346 -36.10 11.12 7.67
CA ASN A 346 -34.91 10.69 8.42
C ASN A 346 -34.70 9.16 8.39
N ASN A 347 -35.69 8.37 7.99
CA ASN A 347 -35.61 6.91 7.83
C ASN A 347 -34.82 6.15 8.93
N ASN A 348 -35.06 6.47 10.21
CA ASN A 348 -34.30 5.98 11.37
C ASN A 348 -32.79 6.33 11.34
N GLY A 349 -32.48 7.60 11.04
CA GLY A 349 -31.13 8.11 10.91
C GLY A 349 -30.36 7.56 9.71
N TRP A 350 -31.07 7.14 8.64
CA TRP A 350 -30.51 6.60 7.39
C TRP A 350 -29.48 5.46 7.55
N GLY A 351 -29.52 4.75 8.67
CA GLY A 351 -28.55 3.70 9.02
C GLY A 351 -27.30 4.21 9.75
N ASN A 352 -27.07 5.53 9.77
CA ASN A 352 -25.86 6.16 10.30
C ASN A 352 -26.11 7.06 11.52
N GLN A 353 -27.29 6.96 12.16
CA GLN A 353 -27.67 7.77 13.32
C GLN A 353 -27.75 9.28 13.02
N GLU A 354 -28.08 9.62 11.77
CA GLU A 354 -28.20 10.98 11.28
C GLU A 354 -29.39 11.74 11.91
N LEU A 355 -29.24 13.05 12.11
CA LEU A 355 -30.16 13.88 12.92
C LEU A 355 -31.13 14.75 12.09
N GLN A 356 -30.89 14.89 10.79
CA GLN A 356 -31.68 15.75 9.90
C GLN A 356 -32.93 15.06 9.38
N TYR A 357 -33.97 15.86 9.11
CA TYR A 357 -35.08 15.47 8.26
C TYR A 357 -34.84 16.02 6.85
N TYR A 358 -34.69 15.16 5.84
CA TYR A 358 -34.52 15.62 4.46
C TYR A 358 -35.83 16.17 3.88
N THR A 359 -35.74 17.30 3.18
CA THR A 359 -36.86 17.99 2.53
C THR A 359 -36.47 18.52 1.15
N GLU A 360 -37.47 18.92 0.35
CA GLU A 360 -37.24 19.65 -0.90
C GLU A 360 -36.94 21.14 -0.68
N GLN A 361 -37.37 21.73 0.45
CA GLN A 361 -37.28 23.17 0.72
C GLN A 361 -35.85 23.62 1.09
N ASN A 362 -34.96 22.67 1.35
CA ASN A 362 -33.54 22.91 1.63
C ASN A 362 -32.68 22.95 0.35
N THR A 363 -33.27 22.77 -0.83
CA THR A 363 -32.61 22.92 -2.13
C THR A 363 -33.05 24.18 -2.86
N THR A 364 -32.09 24.99 -3.31
CA THR A 364 -32.35 26.13 -4.20
C THR A 364 -31.33 26.19 -5.33
N LEU A 365 -31.69 26.85 -6.42
CA LEU A 365 -30.76 27.22 -7.49
C LEU A 365 -30.62 28.74 -7.53
N GLU A 366 -29.38 29.22 -7.52
CA GLU A 366 -29.11 30.66 -7.61
C GLU A 366 -27.81 30.89 -8.39
N ASN A 367 -27.88 31.69 -9.46
CA ASN A 367 -26.73 32.07 -10.30
C ASN A 367 -25.94 30.87 -10.85
N GLY A 368 -26.62 29.81 -11.31
CA GLY A 368 -25.97 28.61 -11.82
C GLY A 368 -25.41 27.68 -10.74
N ILE A 369 -25.71 27.93 -9.45
CA ILE A 369 -25.24 27.11 -8.34
C ILE A 369 -26.41 26.39 -7.67
N LEU A 370 -26.32 25.07 -7.57
CA LEU A 370 -27.13 24.24 -6.69
C LEU A 370 -26.69 24.44 -5.24
N ARG A 371 -27.65 24.77 -4.37
CA ARG A 371 -27.42 24.97 -2.94
C ARG A 371 -28.25 23.95 -2.17
N ILE A 372 -27.57 23.12 -1.37
CA ILE A 372 -28.20 22.26 -0.34
C ILE A 372 -27.87 22.87 1.02
N SER A 373 -28.85 23.47 1.68
CA SER A 373 -28.67 24.11 2.99
C SER A 373 -29.13 23.19 4.12
N ALA A 374 -28.18 22.72 4.94
CA ALA A 374 -28.49 22.14 6.23
C ALA A 374 -28.79 23.25 7.24
N LYS A 375 -29.93 23.19 7.92
CA LYS A 375 -30.44 24.24 8.81
C LYS A 375 -30.84 23.69 10.15
N ARG A 376 -30.56 24.44 11.22
CA ARG A 376 -31.13 24.20 12.55
C ARG A 376 -32.54 24.80 12.59
N GLU A 377 -33.53 23.97 12.34
CA GLU A 377 -34.93 24.34 12.44
C GLU A 377 -35.81 23.17 12.89
N ALA A 378 -36.86 23.48 13.64
CA ALA A 378 -37.79 22.47 14.13
C ALA A 378 -38.75 22.06 13.01
N TYR A 379 -38.65 20.81 12.55
CA TYR A 379 -39.48 20.28 11.46
C TYR A 379 -39.82 18.82 11.72
N GLU A 380 -41.11 18.45 11.68
CA GLU A 380 -41.60 17.07 11.87
C GLU A 380 -41.00 16.32 13.08
N GLY A 381 -40.70 17.05 14.16
CA GLY A 381 -40.11 16.50 15.39
C GLY A 381 -38.57 16.42 15.41
N PHE A 382 -37.90 16.85 14.35
CA PHE A 382 -36.44 16.94 14.24
C PHE A 382 -35.96 18.36 14.50
N GLN A 383 -34.67 18.50 14.80
CA GLN A 383 -34.03 19.80 15.09
C GLN A 383 -33.22 20.35 13.91
N TYR A 384 -33.08 19.56 12.86
CA TYR A 384 -32.32 19.92 11.67
C TYR A 384 -33.07 19.46 10.42
N THR A 385 -32.94 20.24 9.36
CA THR A 385 -33.44 19.92 8.01
C THR A 385 -32.31 20.05 7.00
N SER A 386 -32.36 19.30 5.93
CA SER A 386 -31.40 19.36 4.82
C SER A 386 -32.05 18.80 3.54
N SER A 387 -31.29 18.57 2.47
CA SER A 387 -31.75 17.81 1.31
C SER A 387 -30.82 16.66 0.97
N ARG A 388 -31.41 15.64 0.36
CA ARG A 388 -30.75 14.51 -0.29
C ARG A 388 -31.42 14.30 -1.64
N ILE A 389 -30.65 14.46 -2.71
CA ILE A 389 -31.14 14.29 -4.08
C ILE A 389 -30.38 13.17 -4.78
N ASN A 390 -31.05 12.48 -5.69
CA ASN A 390 -30.42 11.40 -6.46
C ASN A 390 -30.94 11.30 -7.89
N THR A 391 -30.20 10.60 -8.75
CA THR A 391 -30.59 10.37 -10.15
C THR A 391 -31.23 8.99 -10.38
N LYS A 392 -31.62 8.27 -9.31
CA LYS A 392 -32.19 6.92 -9.40
C LYS A 392 -33.37 6.88 -10.38
N ASP A 393 -33.41 5.85 -11.22
CA ASP A 393 -34.42 5.64 -12.27
C ASP A 393 -34.50 6.75 -13.34
N LYS A 394 -33.57 7.71 -13.35
CA LYS A 394 -33.51 8.85 -14.29
C LYS A 394 -32.19 8.88 -15.08
N PHE A 395 -31.08 8.78 -14.38
CA PHE A 395 -29.74 8.71 -14.96
C PHE A 395 -28.87 7.75 -14.15
N ASN A 396 -28.20 6.84 -14.85
CA ASN A 396 -27.15 5.98 -14.34
C ASN A 396 -26.13 5.75 -15.45
N PHE A 397 -24.91 5.39 -15.07
CA PHE A 397 -23.83 5.07 -15.99
C PHE A 397 -22.94 3.97 -15.41
N THR A 398 -22.17 3.33 -16.29
CA THR A 398 -21.17 2.32 -15.94
C THR A 398 -19.88 2.73 -16.60
N HIS A 399 -18.83 2.90 -15.80
CA HIS A 399 -17.50 3.36 -16.21
C HIS A 399 -17.53 4.77 -16.82
N GLY A 400 -16.41 5.47 -16.76
CA GLY A 400 -16.29 6.87 -17.17
C GLY A 400 -15.73 7.74 -16.06
N ARG A 401 -15.71 9.04 -16.33
CA ARG A 401 -15.26 10.06 -15.38
C ARG A 401 -16.43 10.92 -14.93
N MET A 402 -16.64 11.05 -13.63
CA MET A 402 -17.59 12.01 -13.06
C MET A 402 -16.84 13.11 -12.33
N GLU A 403 -17.17 14.35 -12.68
CA GLU A 403 -16.63 15.57 -12.07
C GLU A 403 -17.77 16.34 -11.37
N VAL A 404 -17.55 16.72 -10.12
CA VAL A 404 -18.45 17.59 -9.36
C VAL A 404 -17.65 18.77 -8.82
N ARG A 405 -17.95 19.97 -9.30
CA ARG A 405 -17.30 21.19 -8.80
C ARG A 405 -18.12 21.78 -7.67
N ALA A 406 -17.60 21.76 -6.45
CA ALA A 406 -18.37 22.15 -5.28
C ALA A 406 -17.54 22.82 -4.17
N LYS A 407 -18.22 23.57 -3.30
CA LYS A 407 -17.71 24.14 -2.05
C LYS A 407 -18.52 23.59 -0.88
N LEU A 408 -17.83 23.12 0.15
CA LEU A 408 -18.43 22.38 1.26
C LEU A 408 -19.06 23.32 2.32
N PRO A 409 -20.08 22.85 3.05
CA PRO A 409 -20.68 23.59 4.16
C PRO A 409 -19.72 23.75 5.32
N GLN A 410 -19.81 24.90 6.00
CA GLN A 410 -19.12 25.12 7.28
C GLN A 410 -19.91 24.54 8.46
N GLY A 411 -19.17 24.09 9.47
CA GLY A 411 -19.69 23.89 10.82
C GLY A 411 -19.61 22.45 11.31
N GLY A 412 -19.16 22.31 12.56
CA GLY A 412 -19.06 21.02 13.25
C GLY A 412 -20.38 20.26 13.24
N GLY A 413 -20.32 18.98 12.87
CA GLY A 413 -21.49 18.11 12.72
C GLY A 413 -22.14 18.11 11.34
N THR A 414 -21.70 18.91 10.38
CA THR A 414 -22.12 18.74 8.98
C THR A 414 -21.41 17.54 8.37
N TRP A 415 -22.10 16.81 7.49
CA TRP A 415 -21.54 15.69 6.72
C TRP A 415 -22.04 15.75 5.27
N PRO A 416 -21.45 16.61 4.42
CA PRO A 416 -21.70 16.61 2.99
C PRO A 416 -21.16 15.34 2.31
N ALA A 417 -21.86 14.86 1.29
CA ALA A 417 -21.42 13.71 0.49
C ALA A 417 -21.75 13.89 -1.00
N ILE A 418 -20.80 13.51 -1.85
CA ILE A 418 -20.94 13.23 -3.28
C ILE A 418 -20.65 11.75 -3.46
N TRP A 419 -21.64 10.98 -3.87
CA TRP A 419 -21.51 9.53 -3.89
C TRP A 419 -22.44 8.91 -4.91
N MET A 420 -22.25 7.62 -5.14
CA MET A 420 -23.00 6.84 -6.11
C MET A 420 -23.37 5.49 -5.52
N LEU A 421 -24.55 4.98 -5.89
CA LEU A 421 -25.04 3.68 -5.45
C LEU A 421 -25.42 2.82 -6.64
N GLY A 422 -25.14 1.51 -6.56
CA GLY A 422 -25.49 0.58 -7.61
C GLY A 422 -27.00 0.57 -7.89
N SER A 423 -27.37 0.70 -9.16
CA SER A 423 -28.77 0.72 -9.63
C SER A 423 -29.51 -0.59 -9.35
N THR A 424 -28.78 -1.64 -8.97
CA THR A 424 -29.32 -2.93 -8.54
C THR A 424 -29.76 -2.94 -7.07
N PHE A 425 -29.61 -1.84 -6.33
CA PHE A 425 -29.93 -1.73 -4.89
C PHE A 425 -31.28 -2.33 -4.50
N ASP A 426 -32.36 -2.04 -5.24
CA ASP A 426 -33.70 -2.57 -4.92
C ASP A 426 -33.80 -4.10 -5.05
N ASN A 427 -32.89 -4.74 -5.81
CA ASN A 427 -32.89 -6.17 -6.08
C ASN A 427 -31.96 -6.95 -5.14
N VAL A 428 -30.76 -6.41 -4.88
CA VAL A 428 -29.70 -7.14 -4.15
C VAL A 428 -29.40 -6.54 -2.77
N GLY A 429 -29.85 -5.30 -2.51
CA GLY A 429 -29.57 -4.57 -1.28
C GLY A 429 -28.11 -4.13 -1.14
N TRP A 430 -27.87 -3.33 -0.10
CA TRP A 430 -26.53 -2.93 0.30
C TRP A 430 -25.89 -3.98 1.24
N PRO A 431 -24.57 -4.25 1.15
CA PRO A 431 -23.57 -3.63 0.27
C PRO A 431 -23.43 -4.35 -1.10
N ALA A 432 -24.29 -5.32 -1.41
CA ALA A 432 -24.15 -6.14 -2.62
C ALA A 432 -24.32 -5.34 -3.92
N CYS A 433 -25.04 -4.22 -3.90
CA CYS A 433 -25.16 -3.32 -5.04
C CYS A 433 -23.89 -2.51 -5.33
N GLY A 434 -22.99 -2.38 -4.35
CA GLY A 434 -21.85 -1.47 -4.42
C GLY A 434 -22.23 -0.01 -4.10
N GLU A 435 -21.26 0.71 -3.55
CA GLU A 435 -21.30 2.15 -3.24
C GLU A 435 -19.92 2.75 -3.55
N ILE A 436 -19.91 3.91 -4.22
CA ILE A 436 -18.70 4.68 -4.55
C ILE A 436 -18.89 6.09 -3.97
N ASP A 437 -18.20 6.37 -2.88
CA ASP A 437 -18.19 7.68 -2.24
C ASP A 437 -17.03 8.49 -2.81
N VAL A 438 -17.37 9.43 -3.69
CA VAL A 438 -16.38 10.27 -4.38
C VAL A 438 -15.80 11.32 -3.43
N MET A 439 -16.65 11.85 -2.56
CA MET A 439 -16.26 12.78 -1.52
C MET A 439 -17.21 12.64 -0.35
N GLU A 440 -16.63 12.34 0.81
CA GLU A 440 -17.22 12.57 2.12
C GLU A 440 -16.34 13.54 2.91
N HIS A 441 -16.98 14.38 3.69
CA HIS A 441 -16.33 15.31 4.60
C HIS A 441 -17.15 15.45 5.87
N TRP A 442 -16.51 15.74 7.00
CA TRP A 442 -17.21 16.08 8.23
C TRP A 442 -16.65 17.36 8.83
N GLY A 443 -17.51 18.33 9.12
CA GLY A 443 -17.10 19.69 9.52
C GLY A 443 -16.36 19.79 10.87
N ASN A 444 -16.19 18.66 11.58
CA ASN A 444 -15.33 18.58 12.77
C ASN A 444 -13.84 18.43 12.42
N GLU A 445 -13.51 18.01 11.20
CA GLU A 445 -12.15 17.96 10.65
C GLU A 445 -12.13 18.74 9.32
N PRO A 446 -12.05 20.09 9.38
CA PRO A 446 -12.37 20.98 8.26
C PRO A 446 -11.45 20.86 7.03
N THR A 447 -10.35 20.11 7.12
CA THR A 447 -9.40 19.87 6.02
C THR A 447 -9.49 18.47 5.44
N VAL A 448 -10.20 17.54 6.08
CA VAL A 448 -10.17 16.13 5.68
C VAL A 448 -11.24 15.83 4.64
N VAL A 449 -10.84 15.17 3.55
CA VAL A 449 -11.76 14.53 2.60
C VAL A 449 -11.48 13.04 2.57
N GLN A 450 -12.54 12.25 2.51
CA GLN A 450 -12.49 10.80 2.34
C GLN A 450 -13.19 10.41 1.04
N SER A 451 -12.60 9.47 0.30
CA SER A 451 -13.35 8.60 -0.61
C SER A 451 -13.50 7.22 0.01
N ALA A 452 -14.57 6.52 -0.34
CA ALA A 452 -14.84 5.19 0.15
C ALA A 452 -15.47 4.30 -0.92
N LEU A 453 -15.22 3.01 -0.80
CA LEU A 453 -15.82 1.95 -1.61
C LEU A 453 -16.45 0.93 -0.67
N HIS A 454 -17.75 0.71 -0.84
CA HIS A 454 -18.47 -0.32 -0.10
C HIS A 454 -18.95 -1.44 -1.02
N PHE A 455 -18.59 -2.68 -0.68
CA PHE A 455 -18.98 -3.88 -1.39
C PHE A 455 -18.94 -5.11 -0.45
N PRO A 456 -19.44 -6.30 -0.85
CA PRO A 456 -19.42 -7.47 0.02
C PRO A 456 -18.03 -7.79 0.55
N GLY A 457 -17.90 -7.84 1.88
CA GLY A 457 -16.62 -8.06 2.57
C GLY A 457 -15.91 -6.78 3.03
N ASN A 458 -16.16 -5.65 2.35
CA ASN A 458 -15.52 -4.35 2.64
C ASN A 458 -16.61 -3.26 2.67
N SER A 459 -17.27 -3.07 3.81
CA SER A 459 -18.43 -2.18 3.93
C SER A 459 -18.57 -1.61 5.34
N GLY A 460 -19.22 -0.46 5.50
CA GLY A 460 -19.32 0.23 6.79
C GLY A 460 -17.93 0.59 7.33
N GLY A 461 -17.65 0.25 8.58
CA GLY A 461 -16.33 0.50 9.18
C GLY A 461 -15.15 -0.27 8.57
N ASN A 462 -15.40 -1.22 7.66
CA ASN A 462 -14.39 -1.97 6.91
C ASN A 462 -14.35 -1.58 5.42
N ALA A 463 -14.85 -0.40 5.06
CA ALA A 463 -14.78 0.09 3.69
C ALA A 463 -13.33 0.22 3.22
N VAL A 464 -13.11 0.15 1.90
CA VAL A 464 -11.84 0.58 1.33
C VAL A 464 -11.87 2.09 1.24
N VAL A 465 -11.01 2.78 1.98
CA VAL A 465 -11.02 4.24 2.09
C VAL A 465 -9.70 4.83 1.65
N GLY A 466 -9.78 6.01 1.05
CA GLY A 466 -8.66 6.91 0.82
C GLY A 466 -8.96 8.24 1.47
N MET A 467 -7.95 8.87 2.07
CA MET A 467 -8.10 10.17 2.72
C MET A 467 -7.00 11.11 2.25
N THR A 468 -7.35 12.38 2.11
CA THR A 468 -6.39 13.45 1.87
C THR A 468 -6.77 14.70 2.66
N ASN A 469 -5.81 15.61 2.81
CA ASN A 469 -6.05 16.92 3.40
C ASN A 469 -6.09 17.97 2.29
N VAL A 470 -7.16 18.76 2.26
CA VAL A 470 -7.34 19.86 1.33
C VAL A 470 -7.67 21.10 2.14
N ASP A 471 -6.88 22.15 1.94
CA ASP A 471 -7.19 23.45 2.53
C ASP A 471 -8.39 24.08 1.82
N SER A 472 -9.07 24.99 2.51
CA SER A 472 -10.09 25.87 1.91
C SER A 472 -11.37 25.21 1.38
N LEU A 473 -11.61 23.93 1.65
CA LEU A 473 -12.84 23.17 1.30
C LEU A 473 -14.16 23.93 1.58
N GLU A 474 -14.18 24.66 2.70
CA GLU A 474 -15.33 25.42 3.19
C GLU A 474 -15.43 26.87 2.64
N SER A 475 -14.41 27.31 1.89
CA SER A 475 -14.22 28.71 1.47
C SER A 475 -13.98 28.88 -0.03
N ALA A 476 -13.60 27.81 -0.74
CA ALA A 476 -13.35 27.78 -2.17
C ALA A 476 -14.05 26.58 -2.84
N PHE A 477 -14.29 26.71 -4.14
CA PHE A 477 -14.76 25.58 -4.94
C PHE A 477 -13.58 24.71 -5.32
N HIS A 478 -13.74 23.40 -5.16
CA HIS A 478 -12.81 22.36 -5.59
C HIS A 478 -13.50 21.43 -6.59
N LEU A 479 -12.70 20.76 -7.40
CA LEU A 479 -13.15 19.74 -8.34
C LEU A 479 -13.00 18.36 -7.70
N TYR A 480 -14.10 17.68 -7.41
CA TYR A 480 -14.09 16.30 -6.91
C TYR A 480 -14.36 15.36 -8.08
N THR A 481 -13.44 14.43 -8.32
CA THR A 481 -13.48 13.57 -9.50
C THR A 481 -13.39 12.10 -9.10
N VAL A 482 -14.19 11.27 -9.76
CA VAL A 482 -13.96 9.83 -9.85
C VAL A 482 -13.77 9.46 -11.31
N GLU A 483 -12.72 8.71 -11.62
CA GLU A 483 -12.55 8.02 -12.89
C GLU A 483 -12.60 6.52 -12.63
N TRP A 484 -13.44 5.82 -13.39
CA TRP A 484 -13.80 4.44 -13.08
C TRP A 484 -13.84 3.61 -14.37
N THR A 485 -13.06 2.55 -14.40
CA THR A 485 -12.94 1.55 -15.48
C THR A 485 -13.20 0.14 -14.94
N ASP A 486 -13.14 -0.88 -15.78
CA ASP A 486 -13.15 -2.28 -15.33
C ASP A 486 -11.87 -2.69 -14.57
N GLU A 487 -10.78 -1.93 -14.72
CA GLU A 487 -9.47 -2.20 -14.12
C GLU A 487 -9.19 -1.37 -12.88
N HIS A 488 -9.69 -0.13 -12.79
CA HIS A 488 -9.38 0.78 -11.69
C HIS A 488 -10.50 1.76 -11.34
N ILE A 489 -10.44 2.29 -10.12
CA ILE A 489 -11.25 3.42 -9.64
C ILE A 489 -10.27 4.43 -9.04
N LEU A 490 -10.18 5.60 -9.64
CA LEU A 490 -9.34 6.71 -9.24
C LEU A 490 -10.19 7.83 -8.65
N PHE A 491 -9.77 8.37 -7.52
CA PHE A 491 -10.38 9.54 -6.89
C PHE A 491 -9.38 10.68 -6.88
N ALA A 492 -9.83 11.85 -7.34
CA ALA A 492 -9.01 13.04 -7.43
C ALA A 492 -9.71 14.28 -6.89
N ILE A 493 -8.91 15.20 -6.35
CA ILE A 493 -9.33 16.56 -5.99
C ILE A 493 -8.47 17.55 -6.74
N ASP A 494 -9.09 18.50 -7.43
CA ASP A 494 -8.41 19.50 -8.28
C ASP A 494 -7.44 18.85 -9.28
N ASN A 495 -7.88 17.73 -9.85
CA ASN A 495 -7.13 16.83 -10.74
C ASN A 495 -5.95 16.11 -10.10
N ILE A 496 -5.76 16.15 -8.79
CA ILE A 496 -4.71 15.37 -8.12
C ILE A 496 -5.32 14.07 -7.56
N VAL A 497 -4.89 12.93 -8.10
CA VAL A 497 -5.29 11.61 -7.63
C VAL A 497 -4.73 11.37 -6.22
N TYR A 498 -5.60 10.98 -5.29
CA TYR A 498 -5.22 10.69 -3.90
C TYR A 498 -5.65 9.30 -3.42
N HIS A 499 -6.50 8.60 -4.19
CA HIS A 499 -6.90 7.23 -3.89
C HIS A 499 -7.12 6.48 -5.20
N GLU A 500 -6.52 5.31 -5.28
CA GLU A 500 -6.67 4.37 -6.38
C GLU A 500 -7.06 2.99 -5.83
N PHE A 501 -7.96 2.33 -6.53
CA PHE A 501 -8.40 0.98 -6.22
C PHE A 501 -8.44 0.12 -7.49
N SER A 502 -7.77 -1.03 -7.47
CA SER A 502 -7.83 -2.01 -8.56
C SER A 502 -9.20 -2.68 -8.62
N ASN A 503 -9.96 -2.39 -9.68
CA ASN A 503 -11.25 -3.00 -9.95
C ASN A 503 -11.07 -4.40 -10.58
N ASN A 504 -12.10 -5.24 -10.50
CA ASN A 504 -12.13 -6.52 -11.18
C ASN A 504 -13.58 -7.02 -11.37
N PRO A 505 -13.82 -8.02 -12.24
CA PRO A 505 -15.17 -8.53 -12.51
C PRO A 505 -15.89 -9.19 -11.31
N GLY A 506 -15.18 -9.49 -10.22
CA GLY A 506 -15.71 -10.18 -9.04
C GLY A 506 -16.44 -9.27 -8.04
N ILE A 507 -16.37 -7.96 -8.23
CA ILE A 507 -16.92 -6.93 -7.32
C ILE A 507 -17.97 -6.07 -8.04
N PRO A 508 -18.87 -5.38 -7.31
CA PRO A 508 -20.09 -4.80 -7.90
C PRO A 508 -19.85 -3.56 -8.78
N PHE A 509 -18.63 -3.04 -8.83
CA PHE A 509 -18.24 -1.87 -9.62
C PHE A 509 -18.09 -2.17 -11.12
N ASN A 510 -18.97 -3.01 -11.65
CA ASN A 510 -19.14 -3.30 -13.09
C ASN A 510 -20.62 -3.20 -13.50
N ALA A 511 -21.49 -2.78 -12.57
CA ALA A 511 -22.91 -2.54 -12.79
C ALA A 511 -23.19 -1.04 -12.99
N PRO A 512 -24.38 -0.60 -13.42
CA PRO A 512 -24.71 0.83 -13.50
C PRO A 512 -24.94 1.48 -12.13
N PHE A 513 -24.44 2.69 -11.93
CA PHE A 513 -24.55 3.47 -10.69
C PHE A 513 -25.33 4.77 -10.92
N PHE A 514 -26.11 5.19 -9.92
CA PHE A 514 -26.79 6.49 -9.92
C PHE A 514 -26.18 7.42 -8.87
N ILE A 515 -26.26 8.72 -9.10
CA ILE A 515 -25.59 9.76 -8.32
C ILE A 515 -26.47 10.18 -7.14
N ILE A 516 -25.86 10.49 -5.99
CA ILE A 516 -26.50 11.01 -4.78
C ILE A 516 -25.69 12.19 -4.25
N LEU A 517 -26.40 13.26 -3.88
CA LEU A 517 -25.84 14.48 -3.28
C LEU A 517 -26.63 14.82 -2.01
N ASN A 518 -25.95 15.02 -0.87
CA ASN A 518 -26.61 15.41 0.36
C ASN A 518 -25.71 16.15 1.35
N VAL A 519 -26.34 16.72 2.38
CA VAL A 519 -25.66 17.12 3.63
C VAL A 519 -26.39 16.48 4.80
N ALA A 520 -25.78 15.51 5.46
CA ALA A 520 -26.26 14.95 6.72
C ALA A 520 -25.85 15.83 7.92
N MET A 521 -26.51 15.64 9.05
CA MET A 521 -26.20 16.30 10.32
C MET A 521 -25.96 15.26 11.42
N GLY A 522 -24.80 15.36 12.06
CA GLY A 522 -24.34 14.42 13.07
C GLY A 522 -24.10 13.03 12.49
N GLY A 523 -24.51 11.99 13.23
CA GLY A 523 -24.30 10.60 12.83
C GLY A 523 -22.87 10.11 13.11
N ALA A 524 -22.58 8.91 12.62
CA ALA A 524 -21.34 8.19 12.92
C ALA A 524 -20.07 8.93 12.47
N LEU A 525 -20.11 9.59 11.29
CA LEU A 525 -18.98 10.37 10.77
C LEU A 525 -19.10 11.86 11.09
N GLY A 526 -20.27 12.47 10.86
CA GLY A 526 -20.48 13.89 11.15
C GLY A 526 -20.23 14.26 12.62
N GLY A 527 -20.50 13.35 13.56
CA GLY A 527 -20.13 13.51 14.96
C GLY A 527 -20.99 14.50 15.74
N GLU A 528 -20.41 15.18 16.72
CA GLU A 528 -21.13 16.17 17.53
C GLU A 528 -21.44 17.42 16.70
N VAL A 529 -22.70 17.86 16.72
CA VAL A 529 -23.12 19.11 16.04
C VAL A 529 -22.79 20.30 16.92
N ASP A 530 -22.12 21.31 16.35
CA ASP A 530 -21.82 22.56 17.04
C ASP A 530 -23.11 23.13 17.65
N PRO A 531 -23.15 23.37 18.98
CA PRO A 531 -24.33 23.94 19.63
C PRO A 531 -24.77 25.29 19.04
N ASN A 532 -23.86 26.03 18.41
CA ASN A 532 -24.13 27.32 17.76
C ASN A 532 -24.49 27.20 16.27
N PHE A 533 -24.38 26.01 15.66
CA PHE A 533 -24.73 25.81 14.26
C PHE A 533 -26.14 26.33 13.95
N GLN A 534 -26.25 27.16 12.93
CA GLN A 534 -27.53 27.69 12.42
C GLN A 534 -27.81 27.20 11.01
N GLU A 535 -26.85 27.35 10.10
CA GLU A 535 -26.96 26.93 8.71
C GLU A 535 -25.55 26.68 8.14
N GLY A 536 -25.45 25.66 7.29
CA GLY A 536 -24.28 25.36 6.46
C GLY A 536 -24.77 24.97 5.06
N THR A 537 -24.14 25.50 4.02
CA THR A 537 -24.59 25.30 2.64
C THR A 537 -23.54 24.56 1.83
N PHE A 538 -23.93 23.46 1.21
CA PHE A 538 -23.18 22.78 0.16
C PHE A 538 -23.53 23.41 -1.18
N GLU A 539 -22.54 24.03 -1.83
CA GLU A 539 -22.70 24.76 -3.09
C GLU A 539 -22.06 23.97 -4.22
N ILE A 540 -22.82 23.63 -5.26
CA ILE A 540 -22.37 22.82 -6.39
C ILE A 540 -22.59 23.61 -7.67
N ASP A 541 -21.52 23.80 -8.43
CA ASP A 541 -21.50 24.53 -9.70
C ASP A 541 -21.97 23.66 -10.85
N TYR A 542 -21.50 22.41 -10.93
CA TYR A 542 -21.97 21.45 -11.91
C TYR A 542 -21.74 20.01 -11.46
N VAL A 543 -22.45 19.10 -12.12
CA VAL A 543 -22.11 17.68 -12.20
C VAL A 543 -21.94 17.31 -13.66
N ARG A 544 -20.80 16.73 -14.03
CA ARG A 544 -20.50 16.27 -15.40
C ARG A 544 -20.05 14.83 -15.39
N VAL A 545 -20.47 14.09 -16.40
CA VAL A 545 -20.05 12.71 -16.65
C VAL A 545 -19.52 12.60 -18.08
N TYR A 546 -18.37 11.96 -18.24
CA TYR A 546 -17.69 11.73 -19.51
C TYR A 546 -17.50 10.23 -19.73
N GLN A 547 -17.52 9.79 -20.99
CA GLN A 547 -17.30 8.40 -21.41
C GLN A 547 -16.52 8.32 -22.71
#